data_AF-A0A9E2CI49-F1
#
_entry.id   AF-A0A9E2CI49-F1
#
_cell.length_a   1.000
_cell.length_b   1.000
_cell.length_c   1.000
_cell.angle_alpha   90.00
_cell.angle_beta   90.00
_cell.angle_gamma   90.00
#
_symmetry.space_group_name_H-M   'P 1'
#
loop_
_entity.id
_entity.type
_entity.pdbx_description
1 polymer ?
#
loop_
_entity_poly.entity_id
_entity_poly.type
_entity_poly.pdbx_seq_one_letter_code
_entity_poly.pdbx_strand_id
1 'polypeptide(L)'
;AHPKIADYPFTTLKPQLGIVELSDHRRFVMADIPGLIEGAHEGAGLGDGFLRHIERTRIILHLVDVGSPYAAKTPVEAYNVIREELRKYSPDLAAKEEVVAANKIDLAEAVDIENDLEAAIGKQVLPISAATGKGMARLAEELWRRVQEMKEPPPEEPPPPEPPHRKNPC
;
A
#
# COMPACT_ATOMS: atom_id res chain seq x y z
N ALA A 1 -10.93 1.66 12.42
CA ALA A 1 -10.16 0.40 12.59
C ALA A 1 -9.02 0.68 13.57
N HIS A 2 -8.83 -0.17 14.59
CA HIS A 2 -7.65 -0.08 15.46
C HIS A 2 -6.52 -0.92 14.83
N PRO A 3 -5.38 -0.32 14.44
CA PRO A 3 -4.25 -1.08 13.94
C PRO A 3 -3.72 -1.99 15.05
N LYS A 4 -3.66 -3.30 14.78
CA LYS A 4 -2.97 -4.26 15.63
C LYS A 4 -1.50 -4.29 15.19
N ILE A 5 -0.64 -3.71 16.00
CA ILE A 5 0.81 -3.73 15.81
C ILE A 5 1.27 -5.19 15.97
N ALA A 6 1.62 -5.84 14.86
CA ALA A 6 2.27 -7.14 14.90
C ALA A 6 3.78 -6.93 15.08
N ASP A 7 4.35 -7.45 16.17
CA ASP A 7 5.79 -7.41 16.44
C ASP A 7 6.53 -8.35 15.48
N TYR A 8 6.93 -7.83 14.31
CA TYR A 8 7.88 -8.50 13.44
C TYR A 8 9.31 -8.24 13.94
N PRO A 9 10.18 -9.27 14.12
CA PRO A 9 11.39 -9.15 14.95
C PRO A 9 12.55 -8.30 14.36
N PHE A 10 12.37 -7.61 13.24
CA PHE A 10 13.48 -7.16 12.39
C PHE A 10 13.34 -5.74 11.81
N THR A 11 12.63 -4.81 12.47
CA THR A 11 12.51 -3.42 11.98
C THR A 11 13.04 -2.40 12.99
N THR A 12 13.86 -1.44 12.54
CA THR A 12 14.42 -0.33 13.34
C THR A 12 13.48 0.87 13.45
N LEU A 13 12.53 1.01 12.52
CA LEU A 13 11.38 1.91 12.61
C LEU A 13 10.13 1.06 12.36
N LYS A 14 9.25 0.92 13.36
CA LYS A 14 8.08 0.03 13.28
C LYS A 14 7.07 0.60 12.27
N PRO A 15 6.85 -0.04 11.10
CA PRO A 15 5.77 0.40 10.21
C PRO A 15 4.43 0.27 10.93
N GLN A 16 3.53 1.21 10.70
CA GLN A 16 2.16 1.11 11.20
C GLN A 16 1.42 0.07 10.35
N LEU A 17 1.31 -1.15 10.89
CA LEU A 17 0.60 -2.26 10.26
C LEU A 17 -0.87 -2.22 10.69
N GLY A 18 -1.75 -2.23 9.70
CA GLY A 18 -3.18 -2.37 9.85
C GLY A 18 -3.65 -3.70 9.25
N ILE A 19 -4.53 -4.39 9.96
CA ILE A 19 -5.29 -5.51 9.39
C ILE A 19 -6.61 -4.93 8.89
N VAL A 20 -6.89 -5.12 7.60
CA VAL A 20 -8.19 -4.79 7.00
C VAL A 20 -9.00 -6.08 6.94
N GLU A 21 -10.14 -6.08 7.63
CA GLU A 21 -11.10 -7.19 7.66
C GLU A 21 -12.30 -6.85 6.75
N LEU A 22 -12.68 -7.79 5.90
CA LEU A 22 -13.87 -7.74 5.07
C LEU A 22 -14.86 -8.81 5.54
N SER A 23 -16.02 -8.90 4.86
CA SER A 23 -16.95 -10.00 5.10
C SER A 23 -16.30 -11.37 4.89
N ASP A 24 -16.91 -12.40 5.45
CA ASP A 24 -16.53 -13.81 5.21
C ASP A 24 -15.11 -14.15 5.68
N HIS A 25 -14.67 -13.52 6.78
CA HIS A 25 -13.35 -13.71 7.39
C HIS A 25 -12.15 -13.40 6.46
N ARG A 26 -12.38 -12.67 5.37
CA ARG A 26 -11.34 -12.21 4.46
C ARG A 26 -10.54 -11.09 5.13
N ARG A 27 -9.21 -11.20 5.08
CA ARG A 27 -8.30 -10.25 5.72
C ARG A 27 -7.03 -10.04 4.92
N PHE A 28 -6.58 -8.80 4.83
CA PHE A 28 -5.27 -8.48 4.29
C PHE A 28 -4.53 -7.50 5.20
N VAL A 29 -3.21 -7.46 5.04
CA VAL A 29 -2.34 -6.56 5.80
C VAL A 29 -2.05 -5.34 4.94
N MET A 30 -2.24 -4.16 5.51
CA MET A 30 -1.83 -2.89 4.95
C MET A 30 -0.73 -2.31 5.83
N ALA A 31 0.31 -1.78 5.22
CA ALA A 31 1.37 -1.06 5.92
C ALA A 31 1.35 0.39 5.44
N ASP A 32 1.46 1.33 6.38
CA ASP A 32 1.76 2.70 6.01
C ASP A 32 3.27 2.85 5.73
N ILE A 33 3.61 3.66 4.74
CA ILE A 33 5.00 3.97 4.37
C ILE A 33 5.36 5.32 5.01
N PRO A 34 5.92 5.34 6.23
CA PRO A 34 6.42 6.58 6.82
C PRO A 34 7.52 7.18 5.94
N GLY A 35 7.44 8.48 5.66
CA GLY A 35 8.58 9.25 5.17
C GLY A 35 8.85 9.23 3.66
N LEU A 36 7.83 9.33 2.80
CA LEU A 36 8.06 9.76 1.41
C LEU A 36 8.48 11.25 1.29
N ILE A 37 8.34 12.02 2.38
CA ILE A 37 8.62 13.46 2.43
C ILE A 37 10.12 13.71 2.71
N GLU A 38 10.66 14.75 2.07
CA GLU A 38 12.05 15.26 2.10
C GLU A 38 12.92 14.79 3.28
N GLY A 39 14.02 14.06 2.97
CA GLY A 39 15.07 13.67 3.92
C GLY A 39 15.20 12.16 4.20
N ALA A 40 14.26 11.33 3.78
CA ALA A 40 14.38 9.87 3.96
C ALA A 40 15.46 9.21 3.08
N HIS A 41 15.85 9.86 1.98
CA HIS A 41 16.89 9.36 1.06
C HIS A 41 18.32 9.76 1.46
N GLU A 42 18.51 10.73 2.37
CA GLU A 42 19.84 11.26 2.75
C GLU A 42 20.45 10.60 4.01
N GLY A 43 19.95 9.43 4.42
CA GLY A 43 20.62 8.61 5.45
C GLY A 43 19.88 8.44 6.78
N ALA A 44 18.57 8.72 6.83
CA ALA A 44 17.76 8.52 8.03
C ALA A 44 17.32 7.05 8.23
N GLY A 45 18.27 6.13 8.41
CA GLY A 45 18.07 4.93 9.25
C GLY A 45 16.90 3.97 8.96
N LEU A 46 16.25 4.03 7.79
CA LEU A 46 15.14 3.12 7.47
C LEU A 46 15.61 1.65 7.48
N GLY A 47 16.90 1.41 7.24
CA GLY A 47 17.54 0.10 7.38
C GLY A 47 17.12 -0.89 6.29
N ASP A 48 18.07 -1.70 5.82
CA ASP A 48 17.84 -2.69 4.74
C ASP A 48 16.68 -3.65 5.04
N GLY A 49 16.36 -3.85 6.32
CA GLY A 49 15.21 -4.62 6.77
C GLY A 49 13.87 -4.00 6.33
N PHE A 50 13.62 -2.72 6.59
CA PHE A 50 12.36 -2.05 6.24
C PHE A 50 12.12 -2.03 4.73
N LEU A 51 13.17 -1.73 3.96
CA LEU A 51 13.14 -1.73 2.49
C LEU A 51 12.69 -3.08 1.95
N ARG A 52 13.29 -4.18 2.45
CA ARG A 52 12.94 -5.55 2.09
C ARG A 52 11.50 -5.94 2.47
N HIS A 53 10.86 -5.25 3.42
CA HIS A 53 9.45 -5.49 3.76
C HIS A 53 8.52 -4.70 2.84
N ILE A 54 8.86 -3.47 2.50
CA ILE A 54 8.11 -2.68 1.51
C ILE A 54 8.22 -3.32 0.12
N GLU A 55 9.36 -3.89 -0.23
CA GLU A 55 9.53 -4.64 -1.47
C GLU A 55 8.60 -5.86 -1.56
N ARG A 56 8.13 -6.41 -0.44
CA ARG A 56 7.14 -7.50 -0.41
C ARG A 56 5.68 -7.05 -0.57
N THR A 57 5.39 -5.75 -0.54
CA THR A 57 4.03 -5.27 -0.85
C THR A 57 3.71 -5.60 -2.30
N ARG A 58 2.47 -5.98 -2.59
CA ARG A 58 2.06 -6.31 -3.97
C ARG A 58 1.44 -5.12 -4.68
N ILE A 59 0.78 -4.27 -3.89
CA ILE A 59 -0.03 -3.15 -4.36
C ILE A 59 0.36 -1.92 -3.55
N ILE A 60 0.38 -0.77 -4.22
CA ILE A 60 0.49 0.54 -3.61
C ILE A 60 -0.88 1.21 -3.64
N LEU A 61 -1.36 1.66 -2.47
CA LEU A 61 -2.51 2.54 -2.37
C LEU A 61 -2.00 3.98 -2.34
N HIS A 62 -2.30 4.73 -3.40
CA HIS A 62 -1.94 6.13 -3.52
C HIS A 62 -3.16 7.00 -3.13
N LEU A 63 -3.08 7.64 -1.98
CA LEU A 63 -4.11 8.57 -1.50
C LEU A 63 -3.83 9.99 -2.00
N VAL A 64 -4.77 10.56 -2.76
CA VAL A 64 -4.70 11.94 -3.25
C VAL A 64 -5.75 12.78 -2.54
N ASP A 65 -5.35 13.87 -1.90
CA ASP A 65 -6.29 14.80 -1.24
C ASP A 65 -6.99 15.69 -2.28
N VAL A 66 -8.32 15.59 -2.37
CA VAL A 66 -9.15 16.41 -3.27
C VAL A 66 -10.04 17.41 -2.52
N GLY A 67 -10.02 17.39 -1.19
CA GLY A 67 -10.93 18.18 -0.35
C GLY A 67 -10.31 19.43 0.26
N SER A 68 -9.06 19.75 -0.06
CA SER A 68 -8.36 20.91 0.49
C SER A 68 -8.42 22.10 -0.49
N PRO A 69 -9.30 23.10 -0.28
CA PRO A 69 -9.39 24.28 -1.14
C PRO A 69 -8.15 25.19 -1.04
N TYR A 70 -7.32 24.99 -0.01
CA TYR A 70 -6.07 25.72 0.22
C TYR A 70 -4.84 24.89 -0.13
N ALA A 71 -4.99 23.74 -0.79
CA ALA A 71 -3.84 22.98 -1.24
C ALA A 71 -2.97 23.84 -2.17
N ALA A 72 -1.67 23.91 -1.88
CA ALA A 72 -0.71 24.63 -2.72
C ALA A 72 -0.50 23.97 -4.10
N LYS A 73 -1.02 22.76 -4.29
CA LYS A 73 -0.89 21.93 -5.49
C LYS A 73 -2.26 21.39 -5.87
N THR A 74 -2.50 21.27 -7.17
CA THR A 74 -3.65 20.55 -7.70
C THR A 74 -3.54 19.04 -7.38
N PRO A 75 -4.65 18.28 -7.37
CA PRO A 75 -4.60 16.83 -7.15
C PRO A 75 -3.67 16.08 -8.11
N VAL A 76 -3.63 16.52 -9.37
CA VAL A 76 -2.76 15.95 -10.41
C VAL A 76 -1.28 16.22 -10.10
N GLU A 77 -0.94 17.44 -9.69
CA GLU A 77 0.42 17.77 -9.27
C GLU A 77 0.84 17.02 -8.01
N ALA A 78 -0.05 16.90 -7.02
CA ALA A 78 0.21 16.13 -5.81
C ALA A 78 0.50 14.66 -6.13
N TYR A 79 -0.31 14.03 -6.99
CA TYR A 79 -0.07 12.69 -7.48
C TYR A 79 1.30 12.56 -8.16
N ASN A 80 1.63 13.46 -9.10
CA ASN A 80 2.89 13.40 -9.84
C ASN A 80 4.12 13.59 -8.94
N VAL A 81 4.03 14.46 -7.93
CA VAL A 81 5.11 14.66 -6.95
C VAL A 81 5.39 13.36 -6.19
N ILE A 82 4.36 12.73 -5.63
CA ILE A 82 4.52 11.46 -4.89
C ILE A 82 5.03 10.35 -5.82
N ARG A 83 4.57 10.30 -7.08
CA ARG A 83 5.08 9.33 -8.07
C ARG A 83 6.57 9.53 -8.36
N GLU A 84 7.02 10.76 -8.51
CA GLU A 84 8.44 11.06 -8.72
C GLU A 84 9.29 10.74 -7.49
N GLU A 85 8.80 11.03 -6.28
CA GLU A 85 9.45 10.64 -5.03
C GLU A 85 9.56 9.12 -4.91
N LEU A 86 8.47 8.40 -5.19
CA LEU A 86 8.45 6.94 -5.18
C LEU A 86 9.44 6.35 -6.19
N ARG A 87 9.53 6.94 -7.39
CA ARG A 87 10.48 6.53 -8.44
C ARG A 87 11.94 6.77 -8.04
N LYS A 88 12.23 7.90 -7.39
CA LYS A 88 13.57 8.22 -6.86
C LYS A 88 13.95 7.28 -5.71
N TYR A 89 12.98 6.89 -4.90
CA TYR A 89 13.17 5.98 -3.78
C TYR A 89 13.44 4.55 -4.24
N SER A 90 12.58 3.99 -5.08
CA SER A 90 12.75 2.64 -5.64
C SER A 90 11.97 2.51 -6.95
N PRO A 91 12.67 2.36 -8.09
CA PRO A 91 12.03 2.09 -9.38
C PRO A 91 11.15 0.84 -9.35
N ASP A 92 11.57 -0.21 -8.64
CA ASP A 92 10.81 -1.46 -8.49
C ASP A 92 9.51 -1.24 -7.72
N LEU A 93 9.53 -0.41 -6.67
CA LEU A 93 8.34 -0.04 -5.92
C LEU A 93 7.38 0.82 -6.76
N ALA A 94 7.92 1.74 -7.54
CA ALA A 94 7.16 2.58 -8.45
C ALA A 94 6.52 1.78 -9.60
N ALA A 95 7.10 0.65 -9.98
CA ALA A 95 6.57 -0.24 -11.02
C ALA A 95 5.44 -1.16 -10.56
N LYS A 96 5.16 -1.22 -9.24
CA LYS A 96 4.07 -2.07 -8.71
C LYS A 96 2.71 -1.56 -9.14
N GLU A 97 1.75 -2.47 -9.08
CA GLU A 97 0.33 -2.15 -9.27
C GLU A 97 -0.09 -1.08 -8.26
N GLU A 98 -0.76 -0.06 -8.79
CA GLU A 98 -1.18 1.11 -8.04
C GLU A 98 -2.70 1.23 -8.09
N VAL A 99 -3.29 1.39 -6.91
CA VAL A 99 -4.68 1.79 -6.75
C VAL A 99 -4.68 3.24 -6.28
N VAL A 100 -5.31 4.12 -7.04
CA VAL A 100 -5.41 5.54 -6.69
C VAL A 100 -6.75 5.78 -6.02
N ALA A 101 -6.76 6.48 -4.89
CA ALA A 101 -7.99 6.90 -4.23
C ALA A 101 -7.99 8.41 -3.97
N ALA A 102 -9.02 9.08 -4.46
CA ALA A 102 -9.29 10.48 -4.18
C ALA A 102 -9.96 10.58 -2.81
N ASN A 103 -9.24 11.10 -1.83
CA ASN A 103 -9.68 11.21 -0.45
C ASN A 103 -10.24 12.61 -0.13
N LYS A 104 -11.14 12.66 0.86
CA LYS A 104 -11.87 13.86 1.31
C LYS A 104 -12.89 14.39 0.31
N ILE A 105 -13.57 13.50 -0.43
CA ILE A 105 -14.66 13.88 -1.35
C ILE A 105 -15.84 14.59 -0.66
N ASP A 106 -15.96 14.46 0.66
CA ASP A 106 -16.94 15.18 1.47
C ASP A 106 -16.67 16.69 1.56
N LEU A 107 -15.43 17.10 1.30
CA LEU A 107 -14.98 18.50 1.30
C LEU A 107 -14.66 19.01 -0.10
N ALA A 108 -14.74 18.15 -1.12
CA ALA A 108 -14.50 18.56 -2.50
C ALA A 108 -15.62 19.50 -2.97
N GLU A 109 -15.26 20.72 -3.35
CA GLU A 109 -16.21 21.70 -3.88
C GLU A 109 -16.48 21.49 -5.38
N ALA A 110 -15.55 20.86 -6.09
CA ALA A 110 -15.66 20.56 -7.51
C ALA A 110 -16.45 19.26 -7.74
N VAL A 111 -17.44 19.33 -8.63
CA VAL A 111 -18.43 18.25 -8.86
C VAL A 111 -17.83 17.03 -9.59
N ASP A 112 -16.63 17.13 -10.17
CA ASP A 112 -16.05 16.08 -11.02
C ASP A 112 -14.53 15.87 -10.80
N ILE A 113 -14.02 16.23 -9.63
CA ILE A 113 -12.57 16.22 -9.36
C ILE A 113 -11.94 14.83 -9.51
N GLU A 114 -12.69 13.75 -9.25
CA GLU A 114 -12.24 12.39 -9.53
C GLU A 114 -12.10 12.12 -11.03
N ASN A 115 -13.04 12.59 -11.86
CA ASN A 115 -13.04 12.36 -13.30
C ASN A 115 -11.89 13.10 -13.98
N ASP A 116 -11.63 14.33 -13.55
CA ASP A 116 -10.48 15.12 -14.01
C ASP A 116 -9.16 14.44 -13.65
N LEU A 117 -9.07 13.88 -12.44
CA LEU A 117 -7.89 13.14 -11.99
C LEU A 117 -7.73 11.83 -12.80
N GLU A 118 -8.80 11.05 -12.99
CA GLU A 118 -8.80 9.84 -13.82
C GLU A 118 -8.32 10.13 -15.24
N ALA A 119 -8.86 11.19 -15.86
CA ALA A 119 -8.50 11.60 -17.22
C ALA A 119 -7.04 12.04 -17.32
N ALA A 120 -6.53 12.76 -16.32
CA ALA A 120 -5.16 13.25 -16.30
C ALA A 120 -4.12 12.12 -16.11
N ILE A 121 -4.41 11.14 -15.24
CA ILE A 121 -3.45 10.07 -14.91
C ILE A 121 -3.64 8.81 -15.76
N GLY A 122 -4.77 8.67 -16.46
CA GLY A 122 -5.11 7.49 -17.26
C GLY A 122 -5.35 6.22 -16.45
N LYS A 123 -5.75 6.35 -15.18
CA LYS A 123 -6.03 5.24 -14.26
C LYS A 123 -7.37 5.45 -13.57
N GLN A 124 -8.00 4.36 -13.18
CA GLN A 124 -9.18 4.40 -12.32
C GLN A 124 -8.81 5.00 -10.96
N VAL A 125 -9.64 5.92 -10.48
CA VAL A 125 -9.55 6.59 -9.19
C VAL A 125 -10.77 6.23 -8.38
N LEU A 126 -10.56 5.77 -7.15
CA LEU A 126 -11.64 5.46 -6.23
C LEU A 126 -11.97 6.67 -5.34
N PRO A 127 -13.17 7.26 -5.45
CA PRO A 127 -13.57 8.35 -4.57
C PRO A 127 -13.89 7.81 -3.18
N ILE A 128 -13.22 8.35 -2.15
CA ILE A 128 -13.39 7.98 -0.75
C ILE A 128 -13.46 9.20 0.17
N SER A 129 -14.06 9.00 1.33
CA SER A 129 -13.92 9.90 2.48
C SER A 129 -13.57 9.07 3.69
N ALA A 130 -12.31 9.14 4.12
CA ALA A 130 -11.86 8.46 5.32
C ALA A 130 -12.58 8.98 6.58
N ALA A 131 -13.01 10.25 6.59
CA ALA A 131 -13.71 10.87 7.71
C ALA A 131 -15.16 10.36 7.87
N THR A 132 -15.90 10.24 6.75
CA THR A 132 -17.30 9.79 6.77
C THR A 132 -17.45 8.28 6.58
N GLY A 133 -16.41 7.59 6.11
CA GLY A 133 -16.44 6.18 5.72
C GLY A 133 -17.00 5.93 4.31
N LYS A 134 -17.43 6.97 3.59
CA LYS A 134 -17.93 6.84 2.20
C LYS A 134 -16.86 6.24 1.29
N GLY A 135 -17.21 5.23 0.50
CA GLY A 135 -16.30 4.58 -0.45
C GLY A 135 -15.30 3.59 0.16
N MET A 136 -15.14 3.54 1.49
CA MET A 136 -14.13 2.67 2.14
C MET A 136 -14.37 1.18 1.92
N ALA A 137 -15.64 0.73 1.94
CA ALA A 137 -15.97 -0.67 1.68
C ALA A 137 -15.62 -1.07 0.24
N ARG A 138 -15.93 -0.21 -0.74
CA ARG A 138 -15.56 -0.42 -2.15
C ARG A 138 -14.04 -0.46 -2.34
N LEU A 139 -13.32 0.44 -1.67
CA LEU A 139 -11.86 0.46 -1.69
C LEU A 139 -11.28 -0.83 -1.11
N ALA A 140 -11.77 -1.29 0.04
CA ALA A 140 -11.30 -2.52 0.67
C ALA A 140 -11.54 -3.74 -0.24
N GLU A 141 -12.72 -3.85 -0.86
CA GLU A 141 -13.04 -4.92 -1.81
C GLU A 141 -12.15 -4.88 -3.05
N GLU A 142 -11.90 -3.69 -3.62
CA GLU A 142 -11.02 -3.54 -4.78
C GLU A 142 -9.58 -3.97 -4.45
N LEU A 143 -9.05 -3.51 -3.31
CA LEU A 143 -7.72 -3.90 -2.84
C LEU A 143 -7.65 -5.41 -2.59
N TRP A 144 -8.67 -5.98 -1.94
CA TRP A 144 -8.75 -7.42 -1.72
C TRP A 144 -8.71 -8.19 -3.04
N ARG A 145 -9.56 -7.81 -4.00
CA ARG A 145 -9.64 -8.44 -5.33
C ARG A 145 -8.29 -8.44 -6.01
N ARG A 146 -7.64 -7.28 -6.13
CA ARG A 146 -6.33 -7.17 -6.80
C ARG A 146 -5.25 -7.97 -6.06
N VAL A 147 -5.25 -7.97 -4.72
CA VAL A 147 -4.30 -8.79 -3.94
C VAL A 147 -4.48 -10.29 -4.23
N GLN A 148 -5.72 -10.75 -4.44
CA GLN A 148 -5.99 -12.15 -4.80
C GLN A 148 -5.64 -12.45 -6.26
N GLU A 149 -5.94 -11.56 -7.20
CA GLU A 149 -5.61 -11.72 -8.63
C GLU A 149 -4.09 -11.82 -8.85
N MET A 150 -3.31 -11.14 -8.01
CA MET A 150 -1.84 -11.21 -8.01
C MET A 150 -1.25 -12.44 -7.31
N LYS A 151 -2.09 -13.38 -6.83
CA LYS A 151 -1.59 -14.68 -6.35
C LYS A 151 -1.33 -15.62 -7.53
N GLU A 152 -0.06 -15.75 -7.90
CA GLU A 152 0.50 -17.04 -8.33
C GLU A 152 1.05 -17.81 -7.09
N PRO A 153 1.27 -19.15 -7.18
CA PRO A 153 0.77 -20.19 -6.26
C PRO A 153 1.35 -20.14 -4.83
N PRO A 154 0.86 -21.00 -3.89
CA PRO A 154 1.30 -20.97 -2.49
C PRO A 154 2.82 -21.05 -2.39
N PRO A 155 3.44 -20.52 -1.32
CA PRO A 155 4.86 -20.75 -1.07
C PRO A 155 5.12 -22.26 -1.09
N GLU A 156 6.15 -22.71 -1.82
CA GLU A 156 6.69 -24.06 -1.63
C GLU A 156 6.97 -24.21 -0.14
N GLU A 157 6.24 -25.12 0.52
CA GLU A 157 6.62 -25.57 1.85
C GLU A 157 8.06 -26.09 1.74
N PRO A 158 8.97 -25.70 2.65
CA PRO A 158 10.31 -26.28 2.66
C PRO A 158 10.15 -27.80 2.67
N PRO A 159 10.92 -28.53 1.85
CA PRO A 159 10.78 -29.97 1.76
C PRO A 159 10.88 -30.55 3.17
N PRO A 160 10.00 -31.52 3.52
CA PRO A 160 10.04 -32.14 4.83
C PRO A 160 11.47 -32.61 5.10
N PRO A 161 11.98 -32.42 6.34
CA PRO A 161 13.34 -32.82 6.67
C PRO A 161 13.54 -34.27 6.23
N GLU A 162 14.62 -34.51 5.48
CA GLU A 162 14.92 -35.84 4.96
C GLU A 162 14.82 -36.86 6.10
N PRO A 163 14.09 -37.98 5.90
CA PRO A 163 13.99 -38.99 6.92
C PRO A 163 15.41 -39.42 7.31
N PRO A 164 15.72 -39.53 8.61
CA PRO A 164 17.07 -39.82 9.05
C PRO A 164 17.52 -41.10 8.34
N HIS A 165 18.62 -40.99 7.58
CA HIS A 165 19.23 -42.14 6.95
C HIS A 165 19.43 -43.22 8.01
N ARG A 166 18.62 -44.27 7.95
CA ARG A 166 18.89 -45.49 8.71
C ARG A 166 20.23 -46.01 8.19
N LYS A 167 21.30 -45.72 8.94
CA LYS A 167 22.52 -46.51 8.83
C LYS A 167 22.08 -47.94 9.14
N ASN A 168 22.01 -48.78 8.11
CA ASN A 168 21.84 -50.21 8.30
C ASN A 168 22.99 -50.68 9.20
N PRO A 169 22.70 -51.25 10.38
CA PRO A 169 23.69 -52.08 11.05
C PRO A 169 23.93 -53.30 10.16
N CYS A 170 25.20 -53.72 10.09
CA CYS A 170 25.67 -54.90 9.36
C CYS A 170 24.86 -56.17 9.63
#